data_AF-A0A914YME8-F1
#
_entry.id   AF-A0A914YME8-F1
#
_cell.length_a   1.000
_cell.length_b   1.000
_cell.length_c   1.000
_cell.angle_alpha   90.00
_cell.angle_beta   90.00
_cell.angle_gamma   90.00
#
_symmetry.space_group_name_H-M   'P 1'
#
loop_
_entity.id
_entity.type
_entity.pdbx_description
1 polymer ?
#
loop_
_entity_poly.entity_id
_entity_poly.type
_entity_poly.pdbx_seq_one_letter_code
_entity_poly.pdbx_strand_id
1 'polypeptide(L)'
;MRDVLLSACFYAVCTQCNRAEDVEVEQPSFENSHSNLILFQRRLSDVMNKQIPFEHVSKEAGILVEKLTFLLNTFSKLNITLEAYVCLKAITLVHYGNPPNDDPKTSHFHAIYSKKVQIIQDQFVKALQIHLSQCENGPRLTDLFNFLPLLSSTAAILLKSKMFYVPFLICREPDRFIDSSCLKEEEESRKNLQHKIQNAITTTTTTTSTSSPTQSQPFIAANSTSSSISDVEMDL
;
A
#
# COMPACT_ATOMS: atom_id res chain seq x y z
N MET A 1 7.81 11.44 -4.04
CA MET A 1 6.41 11.77 -4.40
C MET A 1 6.06 11.59 -5.88
N ARG A 2 6.88 12.05 -6.85
CA ARG A 2 6.59 11.81 -8.28
C ARG A 2 6.44 10.33 -8.65
N ASP A 3 7.33 9.48 -8.13
CA ASP A 3 7.29 8.03 -8.35
C ASP A 3 6.00 7.37 -7.82
N VAL A 4 5.53 7.82 -6.65
CA VAL A 4 4.26 7.37 -6.06
C VAL A 4 3.09 7.70 -6.97
N LEU A 5 3.01 8.95 -7.45
CA LEU A 5 1.95 9.37 -8.36
C LEU A 5 2.02 8.65 -9.71
N LEU A 6 3.21 8.47 -10.26
CA LEU A 6 3.40 7.73 -11.51
C LEU A 6 2.92 6.28 -11.37
N SER A 7 3.25 5.64 -10.24
CA SER A 7 2.78 4.27 -9.94
C SER A 7 1.27 4.22 -9.73
N ALA A 8 0.68 5.20 -9.04
CA ALA A 8 -0.77 5.28 -8.85
C ALA A 8 -1.51 5.46 -10.19
N CYS A 9 -1.00 6.31 -11.08
CA CYS A 9 -1.58 6.51 -12.41
C CYS A 9 -1.51 5.25 -13.27
N PHE A 10 -0.35 4.60 -13.30
CA PHE A 10 -0.19 3.37 -14.07
C PHE A 10 -1.09 2.25 -13.54
N TYR A 11 -1.13 2.06 -12.21
CA TYR A 11 -2.03 1.09 -11.58
C TYR A 11 -3.50 1.33 -11.96
N ALA A 12 -3.99 2.56 -11.81
CA ALA A 12 -5.38 2.91 -12.09
C ALA A 12 -5.78 2.64 -13.56
N VAL A 13 -4.89 2.94 -14.51
CA VAL A 13 -5.12 2.66 -15.94
C VAL A 13 -5.13 1.15 -16.21
N CYS A 14 -4.18 0.40 -15.65
CA CYS A 14 -4.12 -1.05 -15.83
C CYS A 14 -5.38 -1.75 -15.28
N THR A 15 -5.87 -1.34 -14.11
CA THR A 15 -7.10 -1.90 -13.51
C THR A 15 -8.35 -1.57 -14.31
N GLN A 16 -8.36 -0.44 -15.03
CA GLN A 16 -9.47 -0.07 -15.90
C GLN A 16 -9.47 -0.88 -17.22
N CYS A 17 -8.28 -1.25 -17.71
CA CYS A 17 -8.09 -2.01 -18.94
C CYS A 17 -8.34 -3.53 -18.74
N ASN A 18 -7.96 -4.10 -17.60
CA ASN A 18 -8.12 -5.54 -17.27
C ASN A 18 -9.53 -5.91 -16.78
N ARG A 19 -10.53 -5.51 -17.56
CA ARG A 19 -11.96 -5.68 -17.26
C ARG A 19 -12.39 -7.15 -17.44
N ALA A 20 -12.11 -7.99 -16.45
CA ALA A 20 -12.82 -9.26 -16.30
C ALA A 20 -14.10 -8.98 -15.51
N GLU A 21 -15.24 -9.19 -16.16
CA GLU A 21 -16.56 -9.20 -15.55
C GLU A 21 -16.55 -10.20 -14.40
N ASP A 22 -16.69 -9.76 -13.13
CA ASP A 22 -17.25 -10.57 -12.03
C ASP A 22 -17.23 -9.89 -10.64
N VAL A 23 -16.69 -8.68 -10.48
CA VAL A 23 -16.79 -7.95 -9.19
C VAL A 23 -17.03 -6.46 -9.44
N GLU A 24 -18.08 -5.89 -8.84
CA GLU A 24 -18.33 -4.44 -8.76
C GLU A 24 -17.24 -3.75 -7.90
N VAL A 25 -16.00 -3.74 -8.39
CA VAL A 25 -14.94 -2.96 -7.76
C VAL A 25 -15.17 -1.50 -8.11
N GLU A 26 -15.43 -0.66 -7.11
CA GLU A 26 -15.69 0.76 -7.30
C GLU A 26 -14.43 1.48 -7.82
N GLN A 27 -14.39 1.81 -9.11
CA GLN A 27 -13.19 2.35 -9.76
C GLN A 27 -13.12 3.88 -9.76
N PRO A 28 -11.92 4.48 -9.82
CA PRO A 28 -11.78 5.91 -10.03
C PRO A 28 -12.29 6.33 -11.41
N SER A 29 -13.07 7.40 -11.45
CA SER A 29 -13.46 8.10 -12.68
C SER A 29 -12.28 8.91 -13.21
N PHE A 30 -12.05 8.89 -14.52
CA PHE A 30 -10.98 9.66 -15.16
C PHE A 30 -11.45 11.07 -15.54
N GLU A 31 -12.75 11.34 -15.49
CA GLU A 31 -13.33 12.61 -15.95
C GLU A 31 -14.00 13.38 -14.82
N ASN A 32 -14.49 12.68 -13.79
CA ASN A 32 -15.30 13.27 -12.73
C ASN A 32 -14.58 13.24 -11.38
N SER A 33 -13.99 14.38 -11.01
CA SER A 33 -13.31 14.55 -9.73
C SER A 33 -14.28 14.50 -8.54
N HIS A 34 -15.54 14.88 -8.72
CA HIS A 34 -16.55 14.81 -7.66
C HIS A 34 -16.89 13.35 -7.33
N SER A 35 -17.06 12.49 -8.34
CA SER A 35 -17.23 11.04 -8.14
C SER A 35 -16.04 10.44 -7.40
N ASN A 36 -14.82 10.84 -7.76
CA ASN A 36 -13.60 10.38 -7.06
C ASN A 36 -13.53 10.85 -5.61
N LEU A 37 -14.06 12.04 -5.32
CA LEU A 37 -14.09 12.59 -3.98
C LEU A 37 -15.11 11.84 -3.09
N ILE A 38 -16.25 11.43 -3.66
CA ILE A 38 -17.23 10.56 -2.99
C ILE A 38 -16.62 9.17 -2.75
N LEU A 39 -15.98 8.57 -3.77
CA LEU A 39 -15.27 7.29 -3.65
C LEU A 39 -14.22 7.34 -2.53
N PHE A 40 -13.43 8.41 -2.53
CA PHE A 40 -12.42 8.65 -1.50
C PHE A 40 -13.04 8.80 -0.11
N GLN A 41 -14.13 9.56 0.03
CA GLN A 41 -14.84 9.73 1.30
C GLN A 41 -15.36 8.40 1.85
N ARG A 42 -15.94 7.55 0.99
CA ARG A 42 -16.39 6.21 1.37
C ARG A 42 -15.24 5.35 1.87
N ARG A 43 -14.21 5.18 1.04
CA ARG A 43 -13.04 4.34 1.38
C ARG A 43 -12.30 4.85 2.62
N LEU A 44 -12.20 6.16 2.79
CA LEU A 44 -11.62 6.74 3.99
C LEU A 44 -12.48 6.47 5.22
N SER A 45 -13.80 6.55 5.10
CA SER A 45 -14.72 6.23 6.20
C SER A 45 -14.62 4.76 6.61
N ASP A 46 -14.45 3.86 5.64
CA ASP A 46 -14.25 2.44 5.87
C ASP A 46 -12.92 2.16 6.59
N VAL A 47 -11.82 2.77 6.12
CA VAL A 47 -10.49 2.65 6.75
C VAL A 47 -10.50 3.19 8.18
N MET A 48 -11.22 4.27 8.42
CA MET A 48 -11.31 4.90 9.75
C MET A 48 -12.39 4.28 10.63
N ASN A 49 -13.17 3.32 10.12
CA ASN A 49 -14.36 2.74 10.75
C ASN A 49 -15.30 3.81 11.35
N LYS A 50 -15.46 4.93 10.63
CA LYS A 50 -16.23 6.09 11.08
C LYS A 50 -16.75 6.84 9.86
N GLN A 51 -18.01 7.25 9.90
CA GLN A 51 -18.57 8.12 8.89
C GLN A 51 -17.89 9.50 8.91
N ILE A 52 -17.25 9.86 7.79
CA ILE A 52 -16.61 11.17 7.61
C ILE A 52 -17.52 12.03 6.74
N PRO A 53 -17.93 13.22 7.21
CA PRO A 53 -18.72 14.15 6.41
C PRO A 53 -18.02 14.54 5.10
N PHE A 54 -18.79 14.62 4.02
CA PHE A 54 -18.28 14.96 2.70
C PHE A 54 -17.61 16.34 2.68
N GLU A 55 -18.12 17.30 3.46
CA GLU A 55 -17.61 18.67 3.54
C GLU A 55 -16.17 18.71 4.05
N HIS A 56 -15.83 17.85 5.02
CA HIS A 56 -14.46 17.74 5.53
C HIS A 56 -13.50 17.17 4.48
N VAL A 57 -13.96 16.14 3.76
CA VAL A 57 -13.17 15.52 2.69
C VAL A 57 -12.95 16.50 1.55
N SER A 58 -14.00 17.21 1.15
CA SER A 58 -13.93 18.25 0.11
C SER A 58 -12.96 19.36 0.48
N LYS A 59 -13.00 19.84 1.74
CA LYS A 59 -12.09 20.88 2.23
C LYS A 59 -10.62 20.43 2.25
N GLU A 60 -10.34 19.22 2.73
CA GLU A 60 -8.96 18.76 2.95
C GLU A 60 -8.31 18.14 1.71
N ALA A 61 -9.10 17.45 0.86
CA ALA A 61 -8.59 16.71 -0.28
C ALA A 61 -9.10 17.20 -1.64
N GLY A 62 -10.11 18.08 -1.71
CA GLY A 62 -10.78 18.45 -2.97
C GLY A 62 -9.83 18.87 -4.09
N ILE A 63 -8.94 19.84 -3.83
CA ILE A 63 -7.95 20.31 -4.81
C ILE A 63 -7.01 19.17 -5.24
N LEU A 64 -6.60 18.32 -4.30
CA LEU A 64 -5.70 17.21 -4.60
C LEU A 64 -6.39 16.16 -5.47
N VAL A 65 -7.65 15.83 -5.17
CA VAL A 65 -8.46 14.89 -5.96
C VAL A 65 -8.72 15.45 -7.35
N GLU A 66 -8.99 16.75 -7.50
CA GLU A 66 -9.16 17.40 -8.80
C GLU A 66 -7.87 17.28 -9.64
N LYS A 67 -6.72 17.65 -9.07
CA LYS A 67 -5.42 17.57 -9.77
C LYS A 67 -5.02 16.13 -10.07
N LEU A 68 -5.32 15.19 -9.19
CA LEU A 68 -5.09 13.77 -9.42
C LEU A 68 -6.00 13.23 -10.52
N THR A 69 -7.28 13.59 -10.54
CA THR A 69 -8.23 13.18 -11.58
C THR A 69 -7.78 13.68 -12.95
N PHE A 70 -7.37 14.95 -13.03
CA PHE A 70 -6.80 15.50 -14.26
C PHE A 70 -5.50 14.81 -14.68
N LEU A 71 -4.63 14.48 -13.71
CA LEU A 71 -3.39 13.73 -13.96
C LEU A 71 -3.70 12.33 -14.52
N LEU A 72 -4.67 11.62 -13.93
CA LEU A 72 -5.12 10.30 -14.36
C LEU A 72 -5.67 10.33 -15.79
N ASN A 73 -6.55 11.29 -16.10
CA ASN A 73 -7.09 11.51 -17.44
C ASN A 73 -6.00 11.76 -18.48
N THR A 74 -5.02 12.60 -18.12
CA THR A 74 -3.92 12.92 -19.02
C THR A 74 -3.06 11.68 -19.24
N PHE A 75 -2.79 10.91 -18.17
CA PHE A 75 -1.98 9.70 -18.25
C PHE A 75 -2.65 8.59 -19.06
N SER A 76 -3.96 8.37 -18.94
CA SER A 76 -4.66 7.34 -19.72
C SER A 76 -4.59 7.60 -21.22
N LYS A 77 -4.68 8.85 -21.64
CA LYS A 77 -4.58 9.25 -23.06
C LYS A 77 -3.22 9.02 -23.67
N LEU A 78 -2.17 8.83 -22.86
CA LEU A 78 -0.84 8.51 -23.34
C LEU A 78 -0.71 7.05 -23.79
N ASN A 79 -1.63 6.15 -23.39
CA ASN A 79 -1.55 4.73 -23.74
C ASN A 79 -0.16 4.12 -23.46
N ILE A 80 0.37 4.39 -22.26
CA ILE A 80 1.71 3.95 -21.87
C ILE A 80 1.73 2.43 -21.68
N THR A 81 2.64 1.79 -22.40
CA THR A 81 2.95 0.35 -22.26
C THR A 81 3.78 0.09 -21.00
N LEU A 82 3.83 -1.17 -20.57
CA LEU A 82 4.58 -1.56 -19.35
C LEU A 82 6.07 -1.23 -19.48
N GLU A 83 6.66 -1.47 -20.65
CA GLU A 83 8.07 -1.22 -20.94
C GLU A 83 8.37 0.29 -20.90
N ALA A 84 7.50 1.10 -21.51
CA ALA A 84 7.61 2.55 -21.46
C ALA A 84 7.46 3.08 -20.02
N TYR A 85 6.53 2.51 -19.24
CA TYR A 85 6.33 2.85 -17.83
C TYR A 85 7.59 2.56 -17.00
N VAL A 86 8.22 1.39 -17.18
CA VAL A 86 9.46 1.05 -16.46
C VAL A 86 10.57 2.06 -16.77
N CYS A 87 10.72 2.46 -18.03
CA CYS A 87 11.70 3.48 -18.41
C CYS A 87 11.38 4.86 -17.78
N LEU A 88 10.11 5.28 -17.82
CA LEU A 88 9.66 6.54 -17.20
C LEU A 88 9.86 6.54 -15.69
N LYS A 89 9.63 5.41 -15.03
CA LYS A 89 9.85 5.23 -13.60
C LYS A 89 11.33 5.42 -13.25
N ALA A 90 12.22 4.77 -14.00
CA ALA A 90 13.66 4.94 -13.84
C ALA A 90 14.10 6.39 -14.06
N ILE A 91 13.65 7.04 -15.14
CA ILE A 91 13.94 8.45 -15.44
C ILE A 91 13.47 9.34 -14.28
N THR A 92 12.25 9.13 -13.79
CA THR A 92 11.64 9.94 -12.71
C THR A 92 12.36 9.77 -11.37
N LEU A 93 12.86 8.56 -11.08
CA LEU A 93 13.62 8.22 -9.88
C LEU A 93 15.02 8.85 -9.89
N VAL A 94 15.72 8.71 -11.02
CA VAL A 94 17.11 9.16 -11.18
C VAL A 94 17.22 10.70 -11.17
N HIS A 95 16.22 11.41 -11.72
CA HIS A 95 16.20 12.88 -11.75
C HIS A 95 15.96 13.55 -10.38
N TYR A 96 15.73 12.79 -9.30
CA TYR A 96 15.58 13.31 -7.93
C TYR A 96 16.91 13.34 -7.15
N GLY A 97 17.96 12.71 -7.67
CA GLY A 97 19.23 12.52 -6.98
C GLY A 97 20.24 13.67 -7.06
N ASN A 98 19.84 14.88 -7.47
CA ASN A 98 20.74 16.03 -7.59
C ASN A 98 20.47 17.04 -6.45
N PRO A 99 21.00 16.82 -5.23
CA PRO A 99 20.83 17.77 -4.14
C PRO A 99 21.62 19.07 -4.43
N PRO A 100 21.07 20.25 -4.12
CA PRO A 100 21.84 21.48 -4.03
C PRO A 100 22.55 21.47 -2.68
N ASN A 101 23.79 21.01 -2.60
CA ASN A 101 24.62 21.23 -1.41
C ASN A 101 26.02 21.70 -1.79
N ASP A 102 26.26 22.95 -1.43
CA ASP A 102 27.43 23.78 -1.67
C ASP A 102 28.59 23.44 -0.71
N ASP A 103 29.12 22.21 -0.79
CA ASP A 103 30.38 21.87 -0.12
C ASP A 103 31.52 21.66 -1.13
N PRO A 104 32.55 22.51 -1.16
CA PRO A 104 33.57 22.50 -2.21
C PRO A 104 34.48 21.25 -2.20
N LYS A 105 34.54 20.49 -1.09
CA LYS A 105 35.32 19.23 -0.99
C LYS A 105 34.54 18.00 -1.47
N THR A 106 33.22 18.06 -1.43
CA THR A 106 32.30 17.00 -1.92
C THR A 106 32.02 17.15 -3.42
N SER A 107 32.37 18.30 -3.99
CA SER A 107 32.16 18.69 -5.40
C SER A 107 32.71 17.70 -6.42
N HIS A 108 33.93 17.18 -6.26
CA HIS A 108 34.53 16.28 -7.26
C HIS A 108 33.86 14.89 -7.27
N PHE A 109 33.58 14.33 -6.09
CA PHE A 109 32.86 13.06 -5.99
C PHE A 109 31.41 13.20 -6.46
N HIS A 110 30.76 14.31 -6.12
CA HIS A 110 29.43 14.65 -6.62
C HIS A 110 29.41 14.77 -8.15
N ALA A 111 30.39 15.43 -8.76
CA ALA A 111 30.48 15.56 -10.22
C ALA A 111 30.64 14.20 -10.93
N ILE A 112 31.47 13.29 -10.40
CA ILE A 112 31.61 11.93 -10.93
C ILE A 112 30.30 11.15 -10.78
N TYR A 113 29.66 11.24 -9.62
CA TYR A 113 28.39 10.59 -9.35
C TYR A 113 27.28 11.12 -10.27
N SER A 114 27.10 12.43 -10.37
CA SER A 114 26.13 13.07 -11.28
C SER A 114 26.36 12.67 -12.73
N LYS A 115 27.62 12.54 -13.18
CA LYS A 115 27.93 12.06 -14.53
C LYS A 115 27.50 10.60 -14.73
N LYS A 116 27.73 9.72 -13.76
CA LYS A 116 27.27 8.32 -13.83
C LYS A 116 25.74 8.22 -13.83
N VAL A 117 25.07 9.00 -12.97
CA VAL A 117 23.61 9.12 -12.89
C VAL A 117 23.03 9.61 -14.22
N GLN A 118 23.66 10.62 -14.84
CA GLN A 118 23.26 11.13 -16.15
C GLN A 118 23.42 10.06 -17.24
N ILE A 119 24.54 9.34 -17.26
CA ILE A 119 24.73 8.23 -18.21
C ILE A 119 23.61 7.19 -18.06
N ILE A 120 23.26 6.81 -16.83
CA ILE A 120 22.16 5.87 -16.58
C ILE A 120 20.83 6.43 -17.09
N GLN A 121 20.53 7.70 -16.78
CA GLN A 121 19.33 8.37 -17.27
C GLN A 121 19.27 8.36 -18.81
N ASP A 122 20.37 8.70 -19.47
CA ASP A 122 20.47 8.74 -20.93
C ASP A 122 20.19 7.36 -21.54
N GLN A 123 20.62 6.27 -20.89
CA GLN A 123 20.30 4.91 -21.35
C GLN A 123 18.80 4.64 -21.28
N PHE A 124 18.12 5.02 -20.19
CA PHE A 124 16.67 4.85 -20.09
C PHE A 124 15.90 5.75 -21.07
N VAL A 125 16.38 6.98 -21.34
CA VAL A 125 15.80 7.86 -22.36
C VAL A 125 15.95 7.24 -23.75
N LYS A 126 17.11 6.68 -24.08
CA LYS A 126 17.35 5.98 -25.35
C LYS A 126 16.48 4.73 -25.48
N ALA A 127 16.42 3.90 -24.45
CA ALA A 127 15.58 2.71 -24.42
C ALA A 127 14.10 3.06 -24.63
N LEU A 128 13.61 4.10 -23.94
CA LEU A 128 12.26 4.63 -24.12
C LEU A 128 12.06 5.11 -25.57
N GLN A 129 12.99 5.89 -26.12
CA GLN A 129 12.88 6.39 -27.49
C GLN A 129 12.84 5.27 -28.54
N ILE A 130 13.68 4.23 -28.37
CA ILE A 130 13.68 3.05 -29.25
C ILE A 130 12.34 2.32 -29.15
N HIS A 131 11.84 2.05 -27.94
CA HIS A 131 10.56 1.39 -27.72
C HIS A 131 9.40 2.13 -28.38
N LEU A 132 9.32 3.45 -28.15
CA LEU A 132 8.26 4.28 -28.74
C LEU A 132 8.34 4.34 -30.26
N SER A 133 9.55 4.29 -30.85
CA SER A 133 9.71 4.25 -32.31
C SER A 133 9.17 2.96 -32.95
N GLN A 134 9.03 1.90 -32.16
CA GLN A 134 8.49 0.61 -32.60
C GLN A 134 6.97 0.51 -32.38
N CYS A 135 6.36 1.46 -31.66
CA CYS A 135 4.92 1.50 -31.39
C CYS A 135 4.20 2.45 -32.36
N GLU A 136 3.49 1.93 -33.37
CA GLU A 136 2.74 2.76 -34.33
C GLU A 136 1.69 3.67 -33.68
N ASN A 137 1.06 3.23 -32.58
CA ASN A 137 0.03 3.96 -31.84
C ASN A 137 0.46 4.37 -30.42
N GLY A 138 1.77 4.41 -30.16
CA GLY A 138 2.32 4.75 -28.84
C GLY A 138 2.39 6.26 -28.57
N PRO A 139 2.59 6.68 -27.31
CA PRO A 139 2.78 8.09 -26.98
C PRO A 139 4.05 8.63 -27.63
N ARG A 140 4.03 9.91 -28.06
CA ARG A 140 5.26 10.55 -28.51
C ARG A 140 6.11 10.91 -27.30
N LEU A 141 7.43 10.90 -27.50
CA LEU A 141 8.39 11.31 -26.46
C LEU A 141 8.10 12.74 -25.95
N THR A 142 7.65 13.63 -26.84
CA THR A 142 7.22 15.00 -26.48
C THR A 142 6.04 15.02 -25.53
N ASP A 143 5.03 14.15 -25.73
CA ASP A 143 3.84 14.10 -24.87
C ASP A 143 4.19 13.60 -23.47
N LEU A 144 5.09 12.63 -23.40
CA LEU A 144 5.67 12.12 -22.15
C LEU A 144 6.44 13.21 -21.40
N PHE A 145 7.27 13.99 -22.11
CA PHE A 145 7.99 15.10 -21.49
C PHE A 145 7.07 16.25 -21.08
N ASN A 146 5.95 16.47 -21.77
CA ASN A 146 4.92 17.43 -21.34
C ASN A 146 4.15 16.95 -20.11
N PHE A 147 4.00 15.62 -19.94
CA PHE A 147 3.38 15.04 -18.76
C PHE A 147 4.26 15.16 -17.50
N LEU A 148 5.59 15.11 -17.60
CA LEU A 148 6.49 15.17 -16.43
C LEU A 148 6.38 16.47 -15.59
N PRO A 149 6.27 17.68 -16.17
CA PRO A 149 5.96 18.90 -15.43
C PRO A 149 4.62 18.83 -14.71
N LEU A 150 3.58 18.28 -15.35
CA LEU A 150 2.27 18.09 -14.73
C LEU A 150 2.36 17.15 -13.53
N LEU A 151 3.04 16.00 -13.69
CA LEU A 151 3.34 15.06 -12.61
C LEU A 151 4.10 15.75 -11.46
N SER A 152 5.07 16.61 -11.79
CA SER A 152 5.85 17.35 -10.79
C SER A 152 5.01 18.36 -10.03
N SER A 153 4.11 19.07 -10.71
CA SER A 153 3.17 20.02 -10.10
C SER A 153 2.21 19.32 -9.14
N THR A 154 1.57 18.23 -9.57
CA THR A 154 0.68 17.45 -8.70
C THR A 154 1.42 16.84 -7.52
N ALA A 155 2.67 16.38 -7.72
CA ALA A 155 3.52 15.89 -6.63
C ALA A 155 3.83 16.97 -5.59
N ALA A 156 4.03 18.23 -6.01
CA ALA A 156 4.26 19.34 -5.09
C ALA A 156 3.01 19.68 -4.27
N ILE A 157 1.81 19.60 -4.86
CA ILE A 157 0.55 19.77 -4.14
C ILE A 157 0.37 18.65 -3.12
N LEU A 158 0.63 17.40 -3.53
CA LEU A 158 0.57 16.25 -2.65
C LEU A 158 1.57 16.36 -1.49
N LEU A 159 2.79 16.86 -1.75
CA LEU A 159 3.81 17.08 -0.72
C LEU A 159 3.40 18.12 0.33
N LYS A 160 2.63 19.14 -0.08
CA LYS A 160 2.09 20.18 0.82
C LYS A 160 0.79 19.76 1.51
N SER A 161 0.14 18.70 1.03
CA SER A 161 -1.13 18.20 1.58
C SER A 161 -0.86 17.27 2.76
N LYS A 162 -1.77 17.25 3.74
CA LYS A 162 -1.77 16.24 4.82
C LYS A 162 -2.29 14.88 4.34
N MET A 163 -2.76 14.81 3.09
CA MET A 163 -3.56 13.71 2.56
C MET A 163 -2.75 12.83 1.59
N PHE A 164 -1.56 12.39 2.03
CA PHE A 164 -0.63 11.58 1.21
C PHE A 164 -1.21 10.22 0.76
N TYR A 165 -2.25 9.74 1.44
CA TYR A 165 -2.91 8.47 1.17
C TYR A 165 -3.96 8.57 0.06
N VAL A 166 -4.36 9.78 -0.36
CA VAL A 166 -5.39 10.01 -1.41
C VAL A 166 -5.11 9.26 -2.70
N PRO A 167 -3.89 9.29 -3.29
CA PRO A 167 -3.60 8.55 -4.51
C PRO A 167 -3.87 7.05 -4.35
N PHE A 168 -3.55 6.49 -3.19
CA PHE A 168 -3.74 5.07 -2.92
C PHE A 168 -5.21 4.73 -2.71
N LEU A 169 -5.93 5.45 -1.85
CA LEU A 169 -7.36 5.17 -1.61
C LEU A 169 -8.23 5.41 -2.84
N ILE A 170 -7.83 6.28 -3.77
CA ILE A 170 -8.55 6.46 -5.03
C ILE A 170 -8.19 5.34 -6.02
N CYS A 171 -6.90 5.05 -6.18
CA CYS A 171 -6.47 4.12 -7.22
C CYS A 171 -6.63 2.65 -6.80
N ARG A 172 -6.55 2.34 -5.50
CA ARG A 172 -6.59 1.00 -4.94
C ARG A 172 -7.59 0.92 -3.79
N GLU A 173 -8.39 -0.13 -3.78
CA GLU A 173 -9.27 -0.43 -2.65
C GLU A 173 -8.41 -0.83 -1.44
N PRO A 174 -8.66 -0.25 -0.25
CA PRO A 174 -8.01 -0.72 0.95
C PRO A 174 -8.45 -2.17 1.19
N ASP A 175 -7.50 -3.10 1.21
CA ASP A 175 -7.74 -4.45 1.72
C ASP A 175 -8.42 -4.28 3.08
N ARG A 176 -9.55 -4.96 3.32
CA ARG A 176 -10.35 -4.75 4.54
C ARG A 176 -9.47 -5.03 5.77
N PHE A 177 -8.84 -3.99 6.31
CA PHE A 177 -7.90 -4.07 7.44
C PHE A 177 -8.61 -4.43 8.76
N ILE A 178 -9.93 -4.59 8.73
CA ILE A 178 -10.74 -4.94 9.88
C ILE A 178 -11.47 -6.24 9.55
N ASP A 179 -10.77 -7.35 9.81
CA ASP A 179 -11.42 -8.62 10.08
C ASP A 179 -12.19 -8.44 11.40
N SER A 180 -13.43 -7.97 11.28
CA SER A 180 -14.38 -7.80 12.38
C SER A 180 -14.80 -9.15 12.98
N SER A 181 -14.30 -10.26 12.43
CA SER A 181 -14.29 -11.60 13.02
C SER A 181 -13.54 -11.63 14.35
N CYS A 182 -12.38 -10.96 14.46
CA CYS A 182 -11.56 -10.98 15.68
C CYS A 182 -12.24 -10.30 16.88
N LEU A 183 -12.98 -9.22 16.65
CA LEU A 183 -13.73 -8.53 17.71
C LEU A 183 -15.02 -9.24 18.11
N LYS A 184 -15.63 -10.02 17.19
CA LYS A 184 -16.81 -10.84 17.48
C LYS A 184 -16.45 -12.10 18.26
N GLU A 185 -15.34 -12.74 17.93
CA GLU A 185 -14.84 -13.92 18.66
C GLU A 185 -14.46 -13.60 20.11
N GLU A 186 -13.91 -12.41 20.39
CA GLU A 186 -13.58 -11.99 21.76
C GLU A 186 -14.85 -11.68 22.59
N GLU A 187 -15.87 -11.09 21.96
CA GLU A 187 -17.14 -10.80 22.65
C GLU A 187 -17.97 -12.07 22.91
N GLU A 188 -17.95 -13.03 21.98
CA GLU A 188 -18.61 -14.33 22.14
C GLU A 188 -17.87 -15.24 23.12
N SER A 189 -16.52 -15.19 23.14
CA SER A 189 -15.71 -15.87 24.16
C SER A 189 -15.93 -15.28 25.56
N ARG A 190 -16.11 -13.95 25.69
CA ARG A 190 -16.48 -13.30 26.96
C ARG A 190 -17.88 -13.71 27.43
N LYS A 191 -18.87 -13.77 26.55
CA LYS A 191 -20.23 -14.23 26.87
C LYS A 191 -20.25 -15.70 27.30
N ASN A 192 -19.50 -16.55 26.61
CA ASN A 192 -19.35 -17.96 26.98
C ASN A 192 -18.63 -18.15 28.32
N LEU A 193 -17.60 -17.35 28.62
CA LEU A 193 -16.91 -17.41 29.91
C LEU A 193 -17.82 -16.96 31.06
N GLN A 194 -18.61 -15.89 30.88
CA GLN A 194 -19.58 -15.45 31.89
C GLN A 194 -20.68 -16.49 32.14
N HIS A 195 -21.20 -17.14 31.09
CA HIS A 195 -22.17 -18.21 31.23
C HIS A 195 -21.59 -19.44 31.95
N LYS A 196 -20.31 -19.75 31.74
CA LYS A 196 -19.61 -20.86 32.42
C LYS A 196 -19.40 -20.57 33.91
N ILE A 197 -19.08 -19.33 34.26
CA ILE A 197 -18.93 -18.89 35.66
C ILE A 197 -20.28 -18.95 36.38
N GLN A 198 -21.37 -18.51 35.74
CA GLN A 198 -22.71 -18.55 36.33
C GLN A 198 -23.21 -19.98 36.61
N ASN A 199 -22.89 -20.93 35.72
CA ASN A 199 -23.25 -22.34 35.90
C ASN A 199 -22.42 -23.02 37.01
N ALA A 200 -21.14 -22.65 37.14
CA ALA A 200 -20.27 -23.17 38.20
C ALA A 200 -20.74 -22.74 39.60
N ILE A 201 -21.24 -21.51 39.74
CA ILE A 201 -21.75 -20.99 41.02
C ILE A 201 -23.08 -21.67 41.43
N THR A 202 -23.89 -22.09 40.46
CA THR A 202 -25.22 -22.71 40.71
C THR A 202 -25.14 -24.20 41.13
N THR A 203 -23.99 -24.86 40.99
CA THR A 203 -23.84 -26.31 41.27
C THR A 203 -23.41 -26.62 42.73
N THR A 204 -23.39 -25.64 43.63
CA THR A 204 -22.83 -25.80 45.00
C THR A 204 -23.87 -25.70 46.12
N THR A 205 -25.02 -26.35 45.98
CA THR A 205 -25.93 -26.62 47.11
C THR A 205 -26.59 -27.98 46.94
N THR A 206 -26.75 -28.71 48.07
CA THR A 206 -27.26 -30.10 48.25
C THR A 206 -26.28 -31.21 47.80
N THR A 207 -25.80 -32.18 48.60
CA THR A 207 -26.27 -32.83 49.85
C THR A 207 -25.14 -33.65 50.52
N THR A 208 -25.09 -33.58 51.86
CA THR A 208 -24.82 -34.60 52.90
C THR A 208 -24.16 -35.98 52.63
N SER A 209 -23.20 -36.29 53.52
CA SER A 209 -22.98 -37.51 54.35
C SER A 209 -22.17 -38.74 53.88
N THR A 210 -21.08 -38.96 54.66
CA THR A 210 -20.62 -40.21 55.35
C THR A 210 -19.75 -41.29 54.68
N SER A 211 -18.64 -41.56 55.40
CA SER A 211 -17.87 -42.82 55.63
C SER A 211 -16.50 -43.00 54.92
N SER A 212 -15.54 -43.38 55.76
CA SER A 212 -14.07 -43.40 55.59
C SER A 212 -13.53 -44.83 55.28
N PRO A 213 -12.22 -45.15 55.42
CA PRO A 213 -11.06 -44.82 54.56
C PRO A 213 -10.31 -46.11 54.10
N THR A 214 -9.18 -46.02 53.36
CA THR A 214 -7.94 -46.85 53.47
C THR A 214 -6.99 -46.63 52.26
N GLN A 215 -5.85 -45.94 52.51
CA GLN A 215 -4.46 -46.35 52.18
C GLN A 215 -4.16 -46.89 50.76
N SER A 216 -3.21 -46.36 49.96
CA SER A 216 -1.75 -46.39 50.19
C SER A 216 -1.01 -45.60 49.08
N GLN A 217 0.06 -44.89 49.44
CA GLN A 217 1.14 -44.33 48.61
C GLN A 217 2.23 -45.43 48.36
N PRO A 218 3.42 -45.24 47.73
CA PRO A 218 4.07 -44.02 47.16
C PRO A 218 4.93 -44.21 45.85
N PHE A 219 5.52 -43.09 45.37
CA PHE A 219 6.88 -42.89 44.76
C PHE A 219 7.31 -43.71 43.51
N ILE A 220 7.98 -43.18 42.47
CA ILE A 220 9.35 -42.59 42.43
C ILE A 220 9.51 -41.69 41.18
N ALA A 221 10.40 -40.70 41.32
CA ALA A 221 10.83 -39.68 40.36
C ALA A 221 12.02 -40.08 39.45
N ALA A 222 12.39 -39.13 38.57
CA ALA A 222 13.66 -39.01 37.83
C ALA A 222 13.72 -39.83 36.50
N ASN A 223 14.32 -39.35 35.40
CA ASN A 223 15.39 -38.38 35.29
C ASN A 223 15.46 -37.76 33.88
N SER A 224 15.92 -36.51 33.85
CA SER A 224 16.36 -35.75 32.69
C SER A 224 17.79 -36.16 32.28
N THR A 225 18.14 -36.11 30.99
CA THR A 225 19.46 -35.84 30.35
C THR A 225 19.46 -36.48 28.95
N SER A 226 20.08 -36.00 27.87
CA SER A 226 20.73 -34.74 27.46
C SER A 226 21.34 -35.01 26.07
N SER A 227 21.43 -33.96 25.22
CA SER A 227 22.51 -33.70 24.21
C SER A 227 22.70 -34.71 23.05
N SER A 228 23.10 -34.41 21.81
CA SER A 228 23.85 -33.31 21.14
C SER A 228 23.52 -33.42 19.63
N ILE A 229 23.30 -32.36 18.86
CA ILE A 229 24.26 -31.56 18.06
C ILE A 229 25.50 -32.32 17.53
N SER A 230 25.58 -32.47 16.20
CA SER A 230 26.79 -32.14 15.42
C SER A 230 26.47 -32.02 13.93
N ASP A 231 27.10 -31.00 13.34
CA ASP A 231 27.14 -30.52 11.96
C ASP A 231 27.55 -31.55 10.90
N VAL A 232 27.11 -31.33 9.64
CA VAL A 232 27.94 -31.58 8.44
C VAL A 232 27.59 -30.57 7.33
N GLU A 233 28.60 -29.75 7.03
CA GLU A 233 28.82 -28.95 5.83
C GLU A 233 29.39 -29.85 4.71
N MET A 234 28.95 -29.72 3.45
CA MET A 234 29.83 -29.96 2.29
C MET A 234 29.28 -29.42 0.97
N ASP A 235 30.19 -28.75 0.26
CA ASP A 235 30.12 -28.07 -1.02
C ASP A 235 29.56 -28.85 -2.22
N LEU A 236 28.93 -28.10 -3.14
CA LEU A 236 29.36 -27.97 -4.55
C LEU A 236 28.67 -26.78 -5.24
#